data_AF-A0A5D0WNC5-F1
#
_entry.id   AF-A0A5D0WNC5-F1
#
_cell.length_a   1.000
_cell.length_b   1.000
_cell.length_c   1.000
_cell.angle_alpha   90.00
_cell.angle_beta   90.00
_cell.angle_gamma   90.00
#
_symmetry.space_group_name_H-M   'P 1'
#
loop_
_entity.id
_entity.type
_entity.pdbx_description
1 polymer ?
#
loop_
_entity_poly.entity_id
_entity_poly.type
_entity_poly.pdbx_seq_one_letter_code
_entity_poly.pdbx_strand_id
1 'polypeptide(L)'
;MSYLALYRKYRPQTFDEVVGQDSITKILRNQIKFNRVGHAYLFSGIRGTGKTSLAKIFAKAINCPNGIDGNPCNRCDVCLKIDRPGVMDIIEIDGASNRGVDEIREIRERIKYPPTVGKYKVYIIDEVHMLTKEAFNALLKTLEEPPEHAVFILATTEPNKCPVTILSRCQRYEIRPIPKALIIEQMKKICQDIQVTMSDESFDFIASRGENSMRDSLSLLDQIIDLKDEAGHVTVEDLLAFTGMAEKQAIGDLVKLILAHDSAGVLSNLRNLVDNGKDSILLMDQIIEFLRGVLITKTAKDTAKEILLCSPDDFIIYQQLGKELTFDRLYRMISLLIEEKNKLKYSNLQAIIVEMALLKICLGDQQTALIPAVETVFQNNEKKPLLQSRPHDRLEKTCRKSEIQAESLKRPAEYEIVKSEISKSAADLISVPAEKSETTNSADEGPEGESDKAPVHAKSDIKIKSGSSRHDGMLFFKMLCEEIGKTNSGQAMFLKRGEPTLEDETHLLIVYSPENRNFYQFVNKPELIKGFEMALLQKLGKEISITIKLEDENFNELDLVEKTLRIVNDQAVKIINADDEL
;
A
#
# COMPACT_ATOMS: atom_id res chain seq x y z
N MET A 1 26.17 26.22 -8.24
CA MET A 1 26.15 24.75 -8.49
C MET A 1 24.69 24.29 -8.48
N SER A 2 24.39 23.09 -8.97
CA SER A 2 23.04 22.51 -8.76
C SER A 2 22.82 22.30 -7.25
N TYR A 3 21.58 22.51 -6.77
CA TYR A 3 21.22 22.18 -5.39
C TYR A 3 21.33 20.67 -5.18
N LEU A 4 21.91 20.26 -4.05
CA LEU A 4 22.11 18.86 -3.70
C LEU A 4 21.51 18.59 -2.32
N ALA A 5 20.31 18.00 -2.33
CA ALA A 5 19.55 17.51 -1.17
C ALA A 5 20.45 16.93 -0.05
N LEU A 6 20.18 17.26 1.20
CA LEU A 6 21.03 16.95 2.35
C LEU A 6 21.37 15.46 2.47
N TYR A 7 20.41 14.56 2.24
CA TYR A 7 20.64 13.11 2.27
C TYR A 7 21.62 12.59 1.20
N ARG A 8 21.92 13.41 0.18
CA ARG A 8 22.98 13.17 -0.83
C ARG A 8 24.28 13.88 -0.45
N LYS A 9 24.22 15.15 -0.01
CA LYS A 9 25.40 15.94 0.40
C LYS A 9 26.14 15.29 1.57
N TYR A 10 25.41 14.84 2.59
CA TYR A 10 25.96 14.18 3.80
C TYR A 10 25.84 12.65 3.74
N ARG A 11 25.90 12.07 2.53
CA ARG A 11 25.95 10.61 2.39
C ARG A 11 27.34 10.12 2.83
N PRO A 12 27.45 9.20 3.81
CA PRO A 12 28.74 8.83 4.39
C PRO A 12 29.69 8.21 3.38
N GLN A 13 30.97 8.59 3.46
CA GLN A 13 32.06 8.19 2.57
C GLN A 13 33.08 7.25 3.25
N THR A 14 33.02 7.12 4.58
CA THR A 14 33.83 6.19 5.38
C THR A 14 32.96 5.45 6.39
N PHE A 15 33.47 4.36 6.99
CA PHE A 15 32.77 3.60 8.02
C PHE A 15 32.68 4.32 9.37
N ASP A 16 33.38 5.43 9.57
CA ASP A 16 33.31 6.27 10.78
C ASP A 16 32.16 7.29 10.70
N GLU A 17 31.69 7.60 9.49
CA GLU A 17 30.51 8.46 9.25
C GLU A 17 29.17 7.70 9.30
N VAL A 18 29.19 6.36 9.43
CA VAL A 18 27.99 5.52 9.43
C VAL A 18 27.36 5.45 10.82
N VAL A 19 26.35 6.28 11.04
CA VAL A 19 25.64 6.42 12.32
C VAL A 19 24.89 5.13 12.72
N GLY A 20 25.19 4.61 13.92
CA GLY A 20 24.39 3.60 14.63
C GLY A 20 24.56 2.14 14.17
N GLN A 21 25.60 1.81 13.39
CA GLN A 21 25.81 0.46 12.85
C GLN A 21 27.17 -0.15 13.25
N ASP A 22 27.70 0.23 14.42
CA ASP A 22 29.07 -0.01 14.88
C ASP A 22 29.51 -1.48 14.82
N SER A 23 28.61 -2.40 15.15
CA SER A 23 28.87 -3.84 15.07
C SER A 23 29.15 -4.30 13.64
N ILE A 24 28.40 -3.79 12.66
CA ILE A 24 28.50 -4.20 11.25
C ILE A 24 29.73 -3.55 10.62
N THR A 25 29.93 -2.24 10.84
CA THR A 25 31.10 -1.52 10.34
C THR A 25 32.41 -2.13 10.88
N LYS A 26 32.44 -2.50 12.17
CA LYS A 26 33.58 -3.20 12.79
C LYS A 26 33.86 -4.58 12.17
N ILE A 27 32.82 -5.36 11.84
CA ILE A 27 33.00 -6.66 11.17
C ILE A 27 33.55 -6.47 9.75
N LEU A 28 32.99 -5.54 8.97
CA LEU A 28 33.42 -5.26 7.59
C LEU A 28 34.86 -4.71 7.56
N ARG A 29 35.22 -3.77 8.43
CA ARG A 29 36.61 -3.29 8.61
C ARG A 29 37.56 -4.45 8.93
N ASN A 30 37.17 -5.36 9.82
CA ASN A 30 38.01 -6.51 10.18
C ASN A 30 38.16 -7.51 9.01
N GLN A 31 37.11 -7.76 8.22
CA GLN A 31 37.23 -8.59 7.02
C GLN A 31 38.20 -7.99 5.99
N ILE A 32 38.22 -6.66 5.84
CA ILE A 32 39.20 -5.96 5.01
C ILE A 32 40.62 -6.14 5.58
N LYS A 33 40.84 -5.80 6.87
CA LYS A 33 42.15 -5.90 7.55
C LYS A 33 42.77 -7.29 7.48
N PHE A 34 41.96 -8.34 7.62
CA PHE A 34 42.43 -9.73 7.61
C PHE A 34 42.32 -10.41 6.23
N ASN A 35 41.98 -9.66 5.16
CA ASN A 35 41.78 -10.18 3.79
C ASN A 35 40.81 -11.39 3.75
N ARG A 36 39.71 -11.30 4.51
CA ARG A 36 38.62 -12.29 4.61
C ARG A 36 37.32 -11.75 3.98
N VAL A 37 37.45 -11.14 2.80
CA VAL A 37 36.32 -10.68 1.99
C VAL A 37 35.62 -11.90 1.39
N GLY A 38 34.31 -12.03 1.60
CA GLY A 38 33.48 -13.07 0.98
C GLY A 38 33.03 -12.70 -0.42
N HIS A 39 32.57 -13.69 -1.19
CA HIS A 39 32.03 -13.48 -2.54
C HIS A 39 30.61 -12.88 -2.56
N ALA A 40 29.83 -13.03 -1.49
CA ALA A 40 28.44 -12.56 -1.43
C ALA A 40 28.02 -12.07 -0.04
N TYR A 41 27.39 -10.89 -0.03
CA TYR A 41 26.85 -10.20 1.14
C TYR A 41 25.37 -9.90 0.93
N LEU A 42 24.57 -9.97 2.01
CA LEU A 42 23.17 -9.54 2.03
C LEU A 42 22.96 -8.56 3.19
N PHE A 43 22.63 -7.31 2.86
CA PHE A 43 22.30 -6.26 3.81
C PHE A 43 20.78 -6.11 3.88
N SER A 44 20.16 -6.61 4.95
CA SER A 44 18.72 -6.46 5.23
C SER A 44 18.46 -5.31 6.20
N GLY A 45 17.22 -4.82 6.26
CA GLY A 45 16.80 -3.78 7.20
C GLY A 45 15.89 -2.74 6.53
N ILE A 46 15.25 -1.88 7.33
CA ILE A 46 14.27 -0.91 6.83
C ILE A 46 14.85 0.06 5.78
N ARG A 47 13.98 0.85 5.15
CA ARG A 47 14.40 1.85 4.15
C ARG A 47 15.26 2.93 4.84
N GLY A 48 16.27 3.44 4.14
CA GLY A 48 17.02 4.64 4.56
C GLY A 48 17.94 4.54 5.79
N THR A 49 18.09 3.39 6.45
CA THR A 49 19.12 3.13 7.48
C THR A 49 20.56 3.03 6.95
N GLY A 50 20.73 3.07 5.62
CA GLY A 50 22.05 3.21 4.98
C GLY A 50 22.57 1.99 4.21
N LYS A 51 21.76 0.93 3.98
CA LYS A 51 22.13 -0.29 3.22
C LYS A 51 23.05 -0.03 2.02
N THR A 52 22.58 0.72 1.04
CA THR A 52 23.30 1.05 -0.20
C THR A 52 24.52 1.96 0.02
N SER A 53 24.52 2.78 1.08
CA SER A 53 25.68 3.60 1.46
C SER A 53 26.79 2.72 2.05
N LEU A 54 26.45 1.81 2.97
CA LEU A 54 27.39 0.85 3.55
C LEU A 54 27.98 -0.07 2.46
N ALA A 55 27.15 -0.49 1.49
CA ALA A 55 27.58 -1.25 0.32
C ALA A 55 28.64 -0.49 -0.49
N LYS A 56 28.43 0.80 -0.78
CA LYS A 56 29.41 1.62 -1.51
C LYS A 56 30.70 1.86 -0.72
N ILE A 57 30.61 2.14 0.58
CA ILE A 57 31.80 2.31 1.43
C ILE A 57 32.63 1.01 1.43
N PHE A 58 32.00 -0.15 1.60
CA PHE A 58 32.67 -1.45 1.57
C PHE A 58 33.28 -1.76 0.21
N ALA A 59 32.53 -1.58 -0.89
CA ALA A 59 32.99 -1.79 -2.25
C ALA A 59 34.18 -0.90 -2.64
N LYS A 60 34.21 0.35 -2.13
CA LYS A 60 35.33 1.29 -2.29
C LYS A 60 36.51 0.94 -1.38
N ALA A 61 36.25 0.39 -0.19
CA ALA A 61 37.28 0.01 0.77
C ALA A 61 38.05 -1.27 0.35
N ILE A 62 37.38 -2.33 -0.10
CA ILE A 62 38.04 -3.55 -0.60
C ILE A 62 38.92 -3.30 -1.85
N ASN A 63 38.64 -2.20 -2.57
CA ASN A 63 39.39 -1.74 -3.73
C ASN A 63 40.43 -0.66 -3.41
N CYS A 64 40.54 -0.18 -2.16
CA CYS A 64 41.44 0.91 -1.80
C CYS A 64 42.83 0.38 -1.40
N PRO A 65 43.89 0.55 -2.20
CA PRO A 65 45.24 0.05 -1.85
C PRO A 65 45.82 0.72 -0.60
N ASN A 66 45.43 1.98 -0.34
CA ASN A 66 45.95 2.79 0.76
C ASN A 66 44.93 2.89 1.92
N GLY A 67 44.14 1.84 2.16
CA GLY A 67 43.07 1.85 3.17
C GLY A 67 43.60 2.01 4.59
N ILE A 68 42.90 2.81 5.42
CA ILE A 68 43.32 3.14 6.79
C ILE A 68 42.30 2.57 7.77
N ASP A 69 42.73 1.67 8.66
CA ASP A 69 41.85 0.89 9.55
C ASP A 69 40.68 0.17 8.83
N GLY A 70 40.85 -0.16 7.55
CA GLY A 70 39.81 -0.75 6.71
C GLY A 70 38.81 0.26 6.11
N ASN A 71 39.00 1.57 6.31
CA ASN A 71 38.28 2.61 5.57
C ASN A 71 38.88 2.82 4.16
N PRO A 72 38.06 3.27 3.18
CA PRO A 72 38.58 3.82 1.94
C PRO A 72 39.30 5.14 2.23
N CYS A 73 40.45 5.39 1.62
CA CYS A 73 41.22 6.62 1.87
C CYS A 73 40.67 7.86 1.15
N ASN A 74 39.74 7.67 0.21
CA ASN A 74 39.06 8.72 -0.58
C ASN A 74 39.96 9.71 -1.34
N ARG A 75 41.29 9.44 -1.41
CA ARG A 75 42.31 10.33 -2.00
C ARG A 75 43.25 9.68 -2.99
N CYS A 76 43.25 8.35 -3.12
CA CYS A 76 44.06 7.65 -4.12
C CYS A 76 43.34 7.57 -5.47
N ASP A 77 44.11 7.40 -6.54
CA ASP A 77 43.63 7.20 -7.90
C ASP A 77 42.49 6.19 -8.02
N VAL A 78 42.55 5.06 -7.31
CA VAL A 78 41.52 4.02 -7.38
C VAL A 78 40.19 4.54 -6.81
N CYS A 79 40.20 5.15 -5.62
CA CYS A 79 39.01 5.79 -5.05
C CYS A 79 38.46 6.91 -5.96
N LEU A 80 39.34 7.78 -6.47
CA LEU A 80 38.97 8.95 -7.28
C LEU A 80 38.56 8.61 -8.72
N LYS A 81 38.88 7.40 -9.21
CA LYS A 81 38.40 6.85 -10.49
C LYS A 81 37.08 6.11 -10.29
N ILE A 82 36.93 5.34 -9.23
CA ILE A 82 35.69 4.63 -8.86
C ILE A 82 34.48 5.58 -8.73
N ASP A 83 34.69 6.80 -8.21
CA ASP A 83 33.62 7.80 -8.09
C ASP A 83 33.20 8.42 -9.44
N ARG A 84 33.90 8.15 -10.56
CA ARG A 84 33.64 8.75 -11.87
C ARG A 84 32.74 7.85 -12.73
N PRO A 85 31.77 8.42 -13.48
CA PRO A 85 31.00 7.66 -14.45
C PRO A 85 31.93 7.06 -15.51
N GLY A 86 31.79 5.76 -15.75
CA GLY A 86 32.56 4.98 -16.75
C GLY A 86 33.47 3.90 -16.18
N VAL A 87 33.74 3.86 -14.87
CA VAL A 87 34.54 2.78 -14.25
C VAL A 87 33.62 1.60 -13.88
N MET A 88 33.73 0.51 -14.63
CA MET A 88 32.86 -0.69 -14.52
C MET A 88 33.28 -1.68 -13.40
N ASP A 89 33.95 -1.17 -12.36
CA ASP A 89 34.47 -1.97 -11.25
C ASP A 89 33.53 -1.97 -10.03
N ILE A 90 32.64 -0.97 -9.92
CA ILE A 90 31.49 -0.99 -9.01
C ILE A 90 30.25 -0.74 -9.86
N ILE A 91 29.38 -1.73 -9.94
CA ILE A 91 28.15 -1.71 -10.75
C ILE A 91 26.98 -1.69 -9.77
N GLU A 92 26.30 -0.55 -9.66
CA GLU A 92 25.07 -0.37 -8.87
C GLU A 92 23.86 -0.64 -9.77
N ILE A 93 22.96 -1.51 -9.32
CA ILE A 93 21.75 -1.94 -10.02
C ILE A 93 20.59 -1.83 -9.05
N ASP A 94 19.56 -1.07 -9.41
CA ASP A 94 18.31 -1.03 -8.68
C ASP A 94 17.41 -2.18 -9.18
N GLY A 95 17.18 -3.18 -8.33
CA GLY A 95 16.28 -4.30 -8.61
C GLY A 95 14.82 -3.88 -8.76
N ALA A 96 14.41 -2.70 -8.28
CA ALA A 96 13.05 -2.20 -8.49
C ALA A 96 12.81 -1.67 -9.93
N SER A 97 13.87 -1.33 -10.68
CA SER A 97 13.80 -0.93 -12.09
C SER A 97 14.36 -1.99 -13.06
N ASN A 98 15.39 -2.74 -12.68
CA ASN A 98 16.06 -3.76 -13.49
C ASN A 98 15.62 -5.16 -13.03
N ARG A 99 14.31 -5.46 -13.16
CA ARG A 99 13.69 -6.68 -12.61
C ARG A 99 13.97 -7.93 -13.45
N GLY A 100 14.27 -7.74 -14.73
CA GLY A 100 14.22 -8.78 -15.74
C GLY A 100 15.36 -9.80 -15.67
N VAL A 101 15.22 -10.84 -16.48
CA VAL A 101 16.19 -11.93 -16.56
C VAL A 101 17.41 -11.52 -17.38
N ASP A 102 17.22 -10.64 -18.36
CA ASP A 102 18.23 -10.29 -19.36
C ASP A 102 19.28 -9.34 -18.81
N GLU A 103 18.90 -8.41 -17.94
CA GLU A 103 19.82 -7.59 -17.15
C GLU A 103 20.73 -8.47 -16.27
N ILE A 104 20.19 -9.52 -15.64
CA ILE A 104 20.98 -10.48 -14.85
C ILE A 104 21.82 -11.42 -15.74
N ARG A 105 21.37 -11.76 -16.95
CA ARG A 105 22.18 -12.49 -17.94
C ARG A 105 23.38 -11.64 -18.37
N GLU A 106 23.19 -10.35 -18.62
CA GLU A 106 24.28 -9.41 -18.91
C GLU A 106 25.28 -9.31 -17.75
N ILE A 107 24.83 -9.26 -16.49
CA ILE A 107 25.73 -9.34 -15.31
C ILE A 107 26.60 -10.60 -15.41
N ARG A 108 25.98 -11.77 -15.65
CA ARG A 108 26.65 -13.08 -15.69
C ARG A 108 27.63 -13.23 -16.88
N GLU A 109 27.51 -12.41 -17.91
CA GLU A 109 28.50 -12.32 -18.98
C GLU A 109 29.62 -11.33 -18.63
N ARG A 110 29.26 -10.13 -18.16
CA ARG A 110 30.19 -9.07 -17.75
C ARG A 110 31.09 -9.45 -16.57
N ILE A 111 30.66 -10.36 -15.69
CA ILE A 111 31.40 -10.80 -14.48
C ILE A 111 32.63 -11.67 -14.80
N LYS A 112 32.64 -12.36 -15.94
CA LYS A 112 33.75 -13.21 -16.40
C LYS A 112 35.04 -12.41 -16.61
N TYR A 113 34.89 -11.13 -16.93
CA TYR A 113 36.00 -10.20 -17.15
C TYR A 113 36.47 -9.59 -15.82
N PRO A 114 37.78 -9.50 -15.55
CA PRO A 114 38.33 -8.90 -14.33
C PRO A 114 37.97 -7.41 -14.18
N PRO A 115 38.23 -6.80 -13.00
CA PRO A 115 38.19 -5.35 -12.82
C PRO A 115 39.29 -4.63 -13.60
N THR A 116 39.12 -3.32 -13.76
CA THR A 116 39.91 -2.43 -14.63
C THR A 116 40.96 -1.62 -13.85
N VAL A 117 40.64 -1.25 -12.62
CA VAL A 117 41.40 -0.34 -11.74
C VAL A 117 41.47 -0.89 -10.31
N GLY A 118 40.41 -1.55 -9.83
CA GLY A 118 40.33 -2.19 -8.52
C GLY A 118 40.90 -3.62 -8.48
N LYS A 119 40.91 -4.21 -7.28
CA LYS A 119 41.20 -5.63 -7.03
C LYS A 119 39.95 -6.52 -7.23
N TYR A 120 38.78 -5.96 -6.96
CA TYR A 120 37.49 -6.64 -7.00
C TYR A 120 36.48 -5.89 -7.88
N LYS A 121 35.69 -6.65 -8.62
CA LYS A 121 34.54 -6.20 -9.41
C LYS A 121 33.28 -6.41 -8.57
N VAL A 122 32.65 -5.32 -8.16
CA VAL A 122 31.59 -5.33 -7.15
C VAL A 122 30.23 -5.06 -7.76
N TYR A 123 29.28 -5.95 -7.50
CA TYR A 123 27.89 -5.85 -7.97
C TYR A 123 26.99 -5.51 -6.78
N ILE A 124 26.55 -4.27 -6.70
CA ILE A 124 25.60 -3.80 -5.68
C ILE A 124 24.20 -3.89 -6.28
N ILE A 125 23.37 -4.80 -5.77
CA ILE A 125 21.97 -4.95 -6.21
C ILE A 125 21.06 -4.48 -5.07
N ASP A 126 20.48 -3.28 -5.22
CA ASP A 126 19.56 -2.71 -4.24
C ASP A 126 18.12 -3.19 -4.46
N GLU A 127 17.35 -3.25 -3.38
CA GLU A 127 16.01 -3.85 -3.30
C GLU A 127 15.87 -5.17 -4.09
N VAL A 128 16.83 -6.09 -3.91
CA VAL A 128 16.95 -7.36 -4.66
C VAL A 128 15.70 -8.25 -4.61
N HIS A 129 14.82 -8.06 -3.61
CA HIS A 129 13.54 -8.75 -3.48
C HIS A 129 12.53 -8.42 -4.60
N MET A 130 12.82 -7.43 -5.45
CA MET A 130 12.00 -7.01 -6.58
C MET A 130 12.32 -7.75 -7.90
N LEU A 131 13.42 -8.53 -7.94
CA LEU A 131 13.78 -9.36 -9.09
C LEU A 131 12.76 -10.50 -9.32
N THR A 132 12.58 -10.94 -10.57
CA THR A 132 11.72 -12.10 -10.85
C THR A 132 12.37 -13.43 -10.42
N LYS A 133 11.58 -14.51 -10.34
CA LYS A 133 12.05 -15.86 -9.98
C LYS A 133 13.14 -16.35 -10.96
N GLU A 134 12.99 -16.02 -12.24
CA GLU A 134 13.90 -16.39 -13.32
C GLU A 134 15.20 -15.58 -13.26
N ALA A 135 15.11 -14.30 -12.91
CA ALA A 135 16.26 -13.42 -12.64
C ALA A 135 17.08 -13.93 -11.42
N PHE A 136 16.41 -14.33 -10.33
CA PHE A 136 17.07 -15.01 -9.21
C PHE A 136 17.76 -16.31 -9.62
N ASN A 137 17.11 -17.14 -10.44
CA ASN A 137 17.69 -18.40 -10.95
C ASN A 137 18.89 -18.17 -11.90
N ALA A 138 18.91 -17.05 -12.64
CA ALA A 138 20.07 -16.63 -13.42
C ALA A 138 21.24 -16.19 -12.53
N LEU A 139 20.96 -15.53 -11.40
CA LEU A 139 21.94 -15.09 -10.42
C LEU A 139 22.56 -16.27 -9.64
N LEU A 140 21.75 -17.26 -9.25
CA LEU A 140 22.17 -18.41 -8.40
C LEU A 140 23.45 -19.10 -8.90
N LYS A 141 23.54 -19.43 -10.19
CA LYS A 141 24.73 -20.07 -10.78
C LYS A 141 26.02 -19.26 -10.57
N THR A 142 25.89 -17.94 -10.49
CA THR A 142 26.98 -16.97 -10.29
C THR A 142 27.34 -16.76 -8.82
N LEU A 143 26.43 -17.12 -7.90
CA LEU A 143 26.66 -17.15 -6.45
C LEU A 143 27.20 -18.51 -5.97
N GLU A 144 27.03 -19.56 -6.77
CA GLU A 144 27.57 -20.91 -6.55
C GLU A 144 29.02 -21.02 -6.99
N GLU A 145 29.33 -20.55 -8.20
CA GLU A 145 30.69 -20.56 -8.78
C GLU A 145 31.17 -19.13 -9.11
N PRO A 146 31.35 -18.24 -8.11
CA PRO A 146 31.81 -16.88 -8.31
C PRO A 146 33.29 -16.82 -8.70
N PRO A 147 33.70 -16.00 -9.68
CA PRO A 147 35.12 -15.71 -9.94
C PRO A 147 35.80 -15.08 -8.71
N GLU A 148 37.08 -15.35 -8.48
CA GLU A 148 37.83 -14.84 -7.31
C GLU A 148 37.86 -13.31 -7.20
N HIS A 149 37.74 -12.60 -8.33
CA HIS A 149 37.68 -11.14 -8.38
C HIS A 149 36.26 -10.58 -8.18
N ALA A 150 35.22 -11.40 -8.06
CA ALA A 150 33.83 -10.95 -8.00
C ALA A 150 33.30 -10.86 -6.56
N VAL A 151 32.60 -9.76 -6.24
CA VAL A 151 31.90 -9.59 -4.96
C VAL A 151 30.48 -9.09 -5.20
N PHE A 152 29.49 -9.80 -4.69
CA PHE A 152 28.09 -9.37 -4.67
C PHE A 152 27.73 -8.72 -3.34
N ILE A 153 27.02 -7.58 -3.39
CA ILE A 153 26.42 -6.94 -2.22
C ILE A 153 24.93 -6.72 -2.54
N LEU A 154 24.10 -7.63 -2.06
CA LEU A 154 22.65 -7.57 -2.21
C LEU A 154 22.08 -6.73 -1.06
N ALA A 155 21.12 -5.86 -1.33
CA ALA A 155 20.40 -5.09 -0.31
C ALA A 155 18.88 -5.27 -0.44
N THR A 156 18.16 -5.24 0.68
CA THR A 156 16.71 -5.43 0.71
C THR A 156 16.03 -4.83 1.94
N THR A 157 14.83 -4.27 1.80
CA THR A 157 13.88 -4.08 2.91
C THR A 157 13.28 -5.39 3.42
N GLU A 158 13.03 -6.34 2.51
CA GLU A 158 12.28 -7.57 2.78
C GLU A 158 13.16 -8.82 2.56
N PRO A 159 13.88 -9.31 3.58
CA PRO A 159 14.68 -10.53 3.45
C PRO A 159 13.81 -11.77 3.23
N ASN A 160 12.57 -11.78 3.73
CA ASN A 160 11.67 -12.94 3.65
C ASN A 160 11.15 -13.21 2.22
N LYS A 161 11.18 -12.21 1.31
CA LYS A 161 10.88 -12.38 -0.11
C LYS A 161 12.05 -12.95 -0.92
N CYS A 162 13.26 -13.00 -0.35
CA CYS A 162 14.44 -13.49 -1.04
C CYS A 162 14.52 -15.04 -0.93
N PRO A 163 14.74 -15.78 -2.04
CA PRO A 163 14.82 -17.24 -2.00
C PRO A 163 15.86 -17.78 -1.00
N VAL A 164 15.48 -18.81 -0.22
CA VAL A 164 16.35 -19.42 0.81
C VAL A 164 17.68 -19.92 0.23
N THR A 165 17.70 -20.32 -1.04
CA THR A 165 18.89 -20.69 -1.82
C THR A 165 19.92 -19.56 -1.95
N ILE A 166 19.49 -18.31 -2.06
CA ILE A 166 20.37 -17.14 -2.06
C ILE A 166 20.75 -16.79 -0.62
N LEU A 167 19.79 -16.84 0.30
CA LEU A 167 20.01 -16.58 1.73
C LEU A 167 21.06 -17.52 2.35
N SER A 168 21.22 -18.76 1.86
CA SER A 168 22.25 -19.69 2.34
C SER A 168 23.64 -19.47 1.74
N ARG A 169 23.75 -18.73 0.63
CA ARG A 169 25.02 -18.44 -0.08
C ARG A 169 25.62 -17.07 0.27
N CYS A 170 24.86 -16.19 0.93
CA CYS A 170 25.28 -14.83 1.29
C CYS A 170 25.58 -14.66 2.79
N GLN A 171 26.61 -13.89 3.13
CA GLN A 171 26.81 -13.41 4.51
C GLN A 171 25.75 -12.36 4.86
N ARG A 172 24.86 -12.67 5.80
CA ARG A 172 23.72 -11.83 6.17
C ARG A 172 24.09 -10.81 7.25
N TYR A 173 23.75 -9.55 7.03
CA TYR A 173 23.90 -8.46 8.00
C TYR A 173 22.61 -7.66 8.09
N GLU A 174 22.00 -7.64 9.28
CA GLU A 174 20.78 -6.90 9.56
C GLU A 174 21.11 -5.48 10.06
N ILE A 175 20.91 -4.49 9.20
CA ILE A 175 21.11 -3.07 9.48
C ILE A 175 19.91 -2.56 10.27
N ARG A 176 20.16 -2.18 11.52
CA ARG A 176 19.11 -1.87 12.51
C ARG A 176 18.49 -0.49 12.26
N PRO A 177 17.23 -0.27 12.67
CA PRO A 177 16.65 1.08 12.77
C PRO A 177 17.57 2.00 13.60
N ILE A 178 17.76 3.25 13.19
CA ILE A 178 18.70 4.16 13.85
C ILE A 178 18.02 4.80 15.08
N PRO A 179 18.60 4.73 16.29
CA PRO A 179 18.06 5.36 17.48
C PRO A 179 17.83 6.87 17.30
N LYS A 180 16.66 7.35 17.75
CA LYS A 180 16.20 8.74 17.58
C LYS A 180 17.24 9.79 18.00
N ALA A 181 17.90 9.57 19.15
CA ALA A 181 18.94 10.45 19.66
C ALA A 181 20.13 10.63 18.70
N LEU A 182 20.55 9.57 18.00
CA LEU A 182 21.65 9.64 17.03
C LEU A 182 21.23 10.35 15.73
N ILE A 183 19.95 10.28 15.36
CA ILE A 183 19.39 11.07 14.26
C ILE A 183 19.41 12.56 14.66
N ILE A 184 18.92 12.91 15.85
CA ILE A 184 18.94 14.29 16.38
C ILE A 184 20.37 14.83 16.44
N GLU A 185 21.33 14.06 16.95
CA GLU A 185 22.74 14.46 17.01
C GLU A 185 23.32 14.75 15.61
N GLN A 186 23.02 13.88 14.62
CA GLN A 186 23.49 14.07 13.25
C GLN A 186 22.81 15.27 12.55
N MET A 187 21.51 15.48 12.78
CA MET A 187 20.80 16.65 12.27
C MET A 187 21.36 17.95 12.86
N LYS A 188 21.65 17.99 14.18
CA LYS A 188 22.30 19.15 14.82
C LYS A 188 23.66 19.46 14.21
N LYS A 189 24.51 18.45 13.95
CA LYS A 189 25.81 18.63 13.27
C LYS A 189 25.65 19.19 11.85
N ILE A 190 24.66 18.71 11.10
CA ILE A 190 24.37 19.17 9.73
C ILE A 190 23.88 20.62 9.75
N CYS A 191 22.94 20.96 10.64
CA CYS A 191 22.44 22.33 10.82
C CYS A 191 23.55 23.33 11.19
N GLN A 192 24.53 22.92 12.01
CA GLN A 192 25.71 23.74 12.32
C GLN A 192 26.59 24.01 11.09
N ASP A 193 26.84 23.02 10.22
CA ASP A 193 27.63 23.18 8.99
C ASP A 193 26.95 24.06 7.94
N ILE A 194 25.62 24.09 7.89
CA ILE A 194 24.83 24.95 6.97
C ILE A 194 24.38 26.28 7.59
N GLN A 195 24.78 26.57 8.83
CA GLN A 195 24.41 27.79 9.58
C GLN A 195 22.88 27.99 9.73
N VAL A 196 22.15 26.92 10.05
CA VAL A 196 20.71 26.97 10.38
C VAL A 196 20.51 26.60 11.85
N THR A 197 19.56 27.27 12.50
CA THR A 197 19.23 27.08 13.92
C THR A 197 17.74 26.80 14.11
N MET A 198 17.44 25.84 14.98
CA MET A 198 16.10 25.30 15.21
C MET A 198 15.99 24.90 16.69
N SER A 199 14.77 24.76 17.22
CA SER A 199 14.55 24.27 18.59
C SER A 199 14.84 22.76 18.71
N ASP A 200 15.13 22.31 19.93
CA ASP A 200 15.28 20.87 20.22
C ASP A 200 13.98 20.09 20.00
N GLU A 201 12.82 20.72 20.20
CA GLU A 201 11.52 20.13 19.88
C GLU A 201 11.34 19.92 18.37
N SER A 202 11.82 20.86 17.53
CA SER A 202 11.81 20.70 16.07
C SER A 202 12.67 19.52 15.60
N PHE A 203 13.85 19.32 16.20
CA PHE A 203 14.68 18.14 15.90
C PHE A 203 14.03 16.84 16.37
N ASP A 204 13.46 16.83 17.57
CA ASP A 204 12.78 15.65 18.12
C ASP A 204 11.55 15.25 17.28
N PHE A 205 10.80 16.24 16.81
CA PHE A 205 9.70 16.08 15.87
C PHE A 205 10.16 15.45 14.53
N ILE A 206 11.21 15.99 13.89
CA ILE A 206 11.70 15.47 12.60
C ILE A 206 12.21 14.03 12.76
N ALA A 207 12.87 13.73 13.88
CA ALA A 207 13.35 12.39 14.18
C ALA A 207 12.22 11.39 14.49
N SER A 208 11.08 11.84 15.03
CA SER A 208 9.85 11.02 15.11
C SER A 208 9.29 10.72 13.71
N ARG A 209 9.18 11.75 12.86
CA ARG A 209 8.56 11.63 11.52
C ARG A 209 9.41 10.89 10.50
N GLY A 210 10.72 10.77 10.72
CA GLY A 210 11.60 9.97 9.88
C GLY A 210 11.64 8.47 10.19
N GLU A 211 10.79 7.94 11.08
CA GLU A 211 10.63 6.48 11.32
C GLU A 211 11.95 5.69 11.48
N ASN A 212 12.88 6.22 12.28
CA ASN A 212 14.22 5.64 12.50
C ASN A 212 15.11 5.51 11.24
N SER A 213 14.75 6.19 10.14
CA SER A 213 15.50 6.30 8.88
C SER A 213 16.23 7.65 8.79
N MET A 214 17.57 7.60 8.68
CA MET A 214 18.37 8.81 8.46
C MET A 214 18.03 9.48 7.12
N ARG A 215 17.77 8.71 6.06
CA ARG A 215 17.43 9.27 4.74
C ARG A 215 16.16 10.12 4.82
N ASP A 216 15.12 9.58 5.45
CA ASP A 216 13.80 10.19 5.44
C ASP A 216 13.73 11.35 6.46
N SER A 217 14.38 11.23 7.63
CA SER A 217 14.64 12.37 8.53
C SER A 217 15.38 13.53 7.83
N LEU A 218 16.47 13.24 7.10
CA LEU A 218 17.21 14.29 6.38
C LEU A 218 16.46 14.85 5.17
N SER A 219 15.48 14.12 4.62
CA SER A 219 14.63 14.62 3.53
C SER A 219 13.54 15.57 4.05
N LEU A 220 13.01 15.32 5.25
CA LEU A 220 12.12 16.25 5.95
C LEU A 220 12.87 17.50 6.43
N LEU A 221 14.10 17.32 6.93
CA LEU A 221 14.97 18.42 7.34
C LEU A 221 15.32 19.34 6.16
N ASP A 222 15.62 18.78 4.98
CA ASP A 222 15.79 19.49 3.69
C ASP A 222 14.67 20.52 3.46
N GLN A 223 13.41 20.05 3.56
CA GLN A 223 12.21 20.83 3.28
C GLN A 223 11.94 21.90 4.34
N ILE A 224 12.24 21.62 5.62
CA ILE A 224 12.00 22.54 6.73
C ILE A 224 13.08 23.63 6.79
N ILE A 225 14.29 23.38 6.30
CA ILE A 225 15.36 24.38 6.17
C ILE A 225 15.02 25.47 5.15
N ASP A 226 14.23 25.16 4.12
CA ASP A 226 13.78 26.13 3.12
C ASP A 226 12.72 27.11 3.67
N LEU A 227 12.21 26.90 4.90
CA LEU A 227 11.28 27.79 5.61
C LEU A 227 11.99 28.88 6.45
N LYS A 228 13.32 28.91 6.47
CA LYS A 228 14.08 29.77 7.38
C LYS A 228 13.96 31.27 7.07
N ASP A 229 14.02 32.07 8.13
CA ASP A 229 14.19 33.52 8.07
C ASP A 229 15.51 33.94 7.40
N GLU A 230 15.63 35.22 7.03
CA GLU A 230 16.88 35.85 6.58
C GLU A 230 18.05 35.65 7.56
N ALA A 231 17.75 35.46 8.86
CA ALA A 231 18.71 35.20 9.92
C ALA A 231 19.10 33.70 10.10
N GLY A 232 18.50 32.77 9.34
CA GLY A 232 18.78 31.34 9.46
C GLY A 232 18.11 30.65 10.65
N HIS A 233 17.03 31.23 11.18
CA HIS A 233 16.16 30.62 12.20
C HIS A 233 14.97 29.91 11.53
N VAL A 234 14.50 28.81 12.10
CA VAL A 234 13.19 28.20 11.79
C VAL A 234 12.42 28.04 13.10
N THR A 235 11.20 28.57 13.18
CA THR A 235 10.39 28.50 14.40
C THR A 235 9.64 27.16 14.52
N VAL A 236 9.01 26.93 15.67
CA VAL A 236 8.08 25.80 15.85
C VAL A 236 6.75 26.07 15.13
N GLU A 237 6.36 27.34 14.97
CA GLU A 237 5.12 27.76 14.28
C GLU A 237 5.22 27.46 12.78
N ASP A 238 6.34 27.78 12.13
CA ASP A 238 6.59 27.45 10.70
C ASP A 238 6.51 25.95 10.45
N LEU A 239 7.10 25.16 11.35
CA LEU A 239 7.09 23.70 11.30
C LEU A 239 5.67 23.15 11.48
N LEU A 240 4.88 23.67 12.43
CA LEU A 240 3.49 23.26 12.63
C LEU A 240 2.56 23.72 11.50
N ALA A 241 2.87 24.84 10.84
CA ALA A 241 2.19 25.29 9.63
C ALA A 241 2.49 24.37 8.43
N PHE A 242 3.77 24.19 8.09
CA PHE A 242 4.22 23.35 6.99
C PHE A 242 3.78 21.89 7.11
N THR A 243 3.76 21.34 8.33
CA THR A 243 3.39 19.95 8.58
C THR A 243 1.90 19.73 8.83
N GLY A 244 1.07 20.79 8.75
CA GLY A 244 -0.37 20.70 8.91
C GLY A 244 -0.84 20.25 10.29
N MET A 245 -0.06 20.47 11.35
CA MET A 245 -0.41 20.02 12.72
C MET A 245 -0.84 21.15 13.64
N ALA A 246 -1.75 20.83 14.56
CA ALA A 246 -2.18 21.74 15.60
C ALA A 246 -1.15 21.81 16.73
N GLU A 247 -1.18 22.90 17.49
CA GLU A 247 -0.44 23.01 18.74
C GLU A 247 -0.98 22.05 19.81
N LYS A 248 -0.10 21.59 20.70
CA LYS A 248 -0.49 20.73 21.84
C LYS A 248 -1.60 21.36 22.70
N GLN A 249 -1.61 22.69 22.82
CA GLN A 249 -2.62 23.44 23.57
C GLN A 249 -4.01 23.29 22.94
N ALA A 250 -4.14 23.52 21.63
CA ALA A 250 -5.40 23.37 20.89
C ALA A 250 -5.94 21.93 20.94
N ILE A 251 -5.07 20.92 20.85
CA ILE A 251 -5.44 19.50 21.05
C ILE A 251 -5.95 19.27 22.48
N GLY A 252 -5.26 19.83 23.49
CA GLY A 252 -5.69 19.75 24.89
C GLY A 252 -7.02 20.43 25.16
N ASP A 253 -7.30 21.56 24.53
CA ASP A 253 -8.58 22.28 24.65
C ASP A 253 -9.72 21.54 23.94
N LEU A 254 -9.47 20.94 22.77
CA LEU A 254 -10.42 20.05 22.11
C LEU A 254 -10.75 18.84 23.00
N VAL A 255 -9.77 18.26 23.69
CA VAL A 255 -10.01 17.19 24.68
C VAL A 255 -10.82 17.71 25.89
N LYS A 256 -10.55 18.91 26.42
CA LYS A 256 -11.37 19.51 27.51
C LYS A 256 -12.84 19.67 27.09
N LEU A 257 -13.10 20.13 25.86
CA LEU A 257 -14.47 20.29 25.32
C LEU A 257 -15.20 18.94 25.21
N ILE A 258 -14.49 17.87 24.83
CA ILE A 258 -15.01 16.50 24.86
C ILE A 258 -15.36 16.06 26.29
N LEU A 259 -14.51 16.37 27.28
CA LEU A 259 -14.79 16.04 28.69
C LEU A 259 -15.99 16.81 29.25
N ALA A 260 -16.18 18.06 28.81
CA ALA A 260 -17.33 18.90 29.14
C ALA A 260 -18.62 18.51 28.40
N HIS A 261 -18.56 17.52 27.49
CA HIS A 261 -19.65 17.11 26.60
C HIS A 261 -20.17 18.20 25.63
N ASP A 262 -19.38 19.25 25.38
CA ASP A 262 -19.76 20.33 24.47
C ASP A 262 -19.53 19.93 23.01
N SER A 263 -20.52 19.23 22.44
CA SER A 263 -20.51 18.82 21.03
C SER A 263 -20.43 19.99 20.05
N ALA A 264 -20.89 21.20 20.42
CA ALA A 264 -20.84 22.38 19.57
C ALA A 264 -19.46 23.05 19.60
N GLY A 265 -18.86 23.15 20.79
CA GLY A 265 -17.48 23.57 21.00
C GLY A 265 -16.49 22.65 20.28
N VAL A 266 -16.67 21.32 20.37
CA VAL A 266 -15.81 20.35 19.66
C VAL A 266 -15.87 20.54 18.14
N LEU A 267 -17.06 20.65 17.55
CA LEU A 267 -17.20 20.84 16.09
C LEU A 267 -16.67 22.19 15.62
N SER A 268 -16.92 23.28 16.36
CA SER A 268 -16.43 24.60 15.99
C SER A 268 -14.91 24.73 16.12
N ASN A 269 -14.32 24.14 17.16
CA ASN A 269 -12.86 24.09 17.32
C ASN A 269 -12.20 23.22 16.24
N LEU A 270 -12.71 22.01 15.99
CA LEU A 270 -12.23 21.16 14.89
C LEU A 270 -12.29 21.89 13.54
N ARG A 271 -13.42 22.55 13.25
CA ARG A 271 -13.58 23.32 12.02
C ARG A 271 -12.55 24.45 11.92
N ASN A 272 -12.33 25.23 12.98
CA ASN A 272 -11.31 26.28 12.98
C ASN A 272 -9.91 25.71 12.71
N LEU A 273 -9.58 24.50 13.20
CA LEU A 273 -8.31 23.84 12.89
C LEU A 273 -8.22 23.43 11.42
N VAL A 274 -9.28 22.84 10.84
CA VAL A 274 -9.30 22.43 9.43
C VAL A 274 -9.31 23.65 8.49
N ASP A 275 -10.07 24.69 8.79
CA ASP A 275 -10.11 25.96 8.04
C ASP A 275 -8.75 26.69 8.13
N ASN A 276 -7.97 26.50 9.22
CA ASN A 276 -6.57 26.91 9.35
C ASN A 276 -5.55 25.93 8.72
N GLY A 277 -6.00 25.05 7.82
CA GLY A 277 -5.15 24.16 7.04
C GLY A 277 -4.53 22.99 7.79
N LYS A 278 -5.07 22.60 8.96
CA LYS A 278 -4.57 21.43 9.71
C LYS A 278 -5.15 20.12 9.17
N ASP A 279 -4.30 19.11 9.01
CA ASP A 279 -4.64 17.84 8.37
C ASP A 279 -5.50 16.94 9.28
N SER A 280 -6.58 16.40 8.73
CA SER A 280 -7.56 15.60 9.46
C SER A 280 -7.00 14.28 10.03
N ILE A 281 -6.07 13.64 9.32
CA ILE A 281 -5.42 12.39 9.77
C ILE A 281 -4.42 12.71 10.88
N LEU A 282 -3.64 13.79 10.72
CA LEU A 282 -2.66 14.20 11.72
C LEU A 282 -3.32 14.72 13.00
N LEU A 283 -4.43 15.44 12.91
CA LEU A 283 -5.25 15.81 14.08
C LEU A 283 -5.73 14.57 14.85
N MET A 284 -6.23 13.54 14.17
CA MET A 284 -6.64 12.29 14.82
C MET A 284 -5.45 11.60 15.52
N ASP A 285 -4.27 11.62 14.91
CA ASP A 285 -3.04 11.06 15.50
C ASP A 285 -2.56 11.83 16.73
N GLN A 286 -2.60 13.17 16.68
CA GLN A 286 -2.28 14.01 17.83
C GLN A 286 -3.25 13.75 19.00
N ILE A 287 -4.55 13.56 18.75
CA ILE A 287 -5.54 13.25 19.79
C ILE A 287 -5.29 11.85 20.38
N ILE A 288 -4.98 10.84 19.57
CA ILE A 288 -4.62 9.49 20.05
C ILE A 288 -3.37 9.53 20.92
N GLU A 289 -2.32 10.24 20.49
CA GLU A 289 -1.07 10.37 21.25
C GLU A 289 -1.26 11.15 22.56
N PHE A 290 -2.04 12.24 22.54
CA PHE A 290 -2.38 13.02 23.72
C PHE A 290 -3.14 12.17 24.76
N LEU A 291 -4.16 11.40 24.34
CA LEU A 291 -4.90 10.50 25.23
C LEU A 291 -4.02 9.35 25.76
N ARG A 292 -3.09 8.84 24.94
CA ARG A 292 -2.04 7.91 25.39
C ARG A 292 -1.13 8.53 26.45
N GLY A 293 -0.78 9.82 26.34
CA GLY A 293 -0.06 10.58 27.37
C GLY A 293 -0.82 10.64 28.70
N VAL A 294 -2.11 10.96 28.65
CA VAL A 294 -2.99 10.93 29.83
C VAL A 294 -3.06 9.52 30.45
N LEU A 295 -3.21 8.47 29.64
CA LEU A 295 -3.26 7.09 30.11
C LEU A 295 -1.95 6.65 30.78
N ILE A 296 -0.80 6.98 30.20
CA ILE A 296 0.51 6.59 30.73
C ILE A 296 0.84 7.36 32.01
N THR A 297 0.58 8.67 32.08
CA THR A 297 0.75 9.45 33.32
C THR A 297 -0.18 8.98 34.45
N LYS A 298 -1.44 8.63 34.14
CA LYS A 298 -2.39 8.06 35.11
C LYS A 298 -1.94 6.68 35.63
N THR A 299 -1.26 5.88 34.81
CA THR A 299 -0.79 4.52 35.15
C THR A 299 0.54 4.54 35.91
N ALA A 300 1.55 5.23 35.36
CA ALA A 300 2.94 5.16 35.83
C ALA A 300 3.36 6.34 36.74
N LYS A 301 2.52 7.37 36.87
CA LYS A 301 2.79 8.57 37.69
C LYS A 301 4.13 9.22 37.30
N ASP A 302 5.09 9.31 38.20
CA ASP A 302 6.33 10.06 37.98
C ASP A 302 7.28 9.38 36.97
N THR A 303 7.29 8.04 36.86
CA THR A 303 8.08 7.34 35.83
C THR A 303 7.49 7.51 34.42
N ALA A 304 6.27 8.04 34.29
CA ALA A 304 5.74 8.43 32.99
C ALA A 304 6.58 9.54 32.31
N LYS A 305 7.32 10.36 33.08
CA LYS A 305 8.23 11.38 32.50
C LYS A 305 9.33 10.76 31.65
N GLU A 306 9.93 9.68 32.16
CA GLU A 306 10.98 8.92 31.46
C GLU A 306 10.43 8.16 30.24
N ILE A 307 9.19 7.67 30.34
CA ILE A 307 8.50 6.91 29.27
C ILE A 307 7.99 7.81 28.14
N LEU A 308 7.53 9.02 28.46
CA LEU A 308 6.92 9.95 27.49
C LEU A 308 7.89 10.97 26.92
N LEU A 309 9.01 11.26 27.60
CA LEU A 309 9.97 12.32 27.25
C LEU A 309 9.33 13.71 27.03
N CYS A 310 8.17 13.94 27.68
CA CYS A 310 7.36 15.15 27.54
C CYS A 310 7.86 16.32 28.39
N SER A 311 7.43 17.54 28.05
CA SER A 311 7.78 18.74 28.82
C SER A 311 7.17 18.73 30.24
N PRO A 312 7.70 19.54 31.17
CA PRO A 312 7.10 19.67 32.51
C PRO A 312 5.65 20.13 32.47
N ASP A 313 5.30 21.01 31.53
CA ASP A 313 3.97 21.60 31.38
C ASP A 313 2.98 20.62 30.74
N ASP A 314 3.40 19.88 29.70
CA ASP A 314 2.64 18.76 29.12
C ASP A 314 2.26 17.75 30.22
N PHE A 315 3.24 17.39 31.07
CA PHE A 315 3.02 16.45 32.17
C PHE A 315 1.98 16.96 33.19
N ILE A 316 1.95 18.26 33.49
CA ILE A 316 0.95 18.86 34.39
C ILE A 316 -0.44 18.76 33.76
N ILE A 317 -0.59 19.08 32.48
CA ILE A 317 -1.86 18.98 31.74
C ILE A 317 -2.35 17.52 31.73
N TYR A 318 -1.49 16.55 31.40
CA TYR A 318 -1.83 15.13 31.43
C TYR A 318 -2.23 14.67 32.84
N GLN A 319 -1.55 15.13 33.89
CA GLN A 319 -1.87 14.76 35.28
C GLN A 319 -3.18 15.40 35.77
N GLN A 320 -3.59 16.55 35.24
CA GLN A 320 -4.90 17.16 35.54
C GLN A 320 -6.02 16.34 34.89
N LEU A 321 -6.00 16.16 33.57
CA LEU A 321 -7.01 15.39 32.82
C LEU A 321 -7.07 13.92 33.28
N GLY A 322 -5.92 13.36 33.67
CA GLY A 322 -5.79 12.02 34.24
C GLY A 322 -6.42 11.84 35.63
N LYS A 323 -6.89 12.90 36.31
CA LYS A 323 -7.71 12.82 37.53
C LYS A 323 -9.20 12.71 37.19
N GLU A 324 -9.65 13.44 36.18
CA GLU A 324 -11.06 13.52 35.76
C GLU A 324 -11.51 12.29 34.95
N LEU A 325 -10.63 11.76 34.10
CA LEU A 325 -10.90 10.59 33.27
C LEU A 325 -10.81 9.27 34.03
N THR A 326 -11.75 8.34 33.79
CA THR A 326 -11.62 6.93 34.22
C THR A 326 -10.73 6.16 33.23
N PHE A 327 -10.12 5.06 33.70
CA PHE A 327 -9.32 4.18 32.82
C PHE A 327 -10.15 3.58 31.68
N ASP A 328 -11.36 3.10 31.99
CA ASP A 328 -12.32 2.57 31.01
C ASP A 328 -12.67 3.61 29.94
N ARG A 329 -13.04 4.85 30.33
CA ARG A 329 -13.33 5.93 29.38
C ARG A 329 -12.12 6.20 28.46
N LEU A 330 -10.90 6.29 29.01
CA LEU A 330 -9.66 6.42 28.23
C LEU A 330 -9.47 5.28 27.21
N TYR A 331 -9.64 4.02 27.62
CA TYR A 331 -9.50 2.88 26.72
C TYR A 331 -10.56 2.92 25.61
N ARG A 332 -11.84 3.18 25.93
CA ARG A 332 -12.91 3.33 24.93
C ARG A 332 -12.59 4.42 23.91
N MET A 333 -12.15 5.60 24.36
CA MET A 333 -11.78 6.73 23.49
C MET A 333 -10.66 6.37 22.52
N ILE A 334 -9.57 5.79 23.04
CA ILE A 334 -8.40 5.40 22.24
C ILE A 334 -8.76 4.30 21.23
N SER A 335 -9.52 3.28 21.65
CA SER A 335 -9.96 2.19 20.76
C SER A 335 -10.85 2.69 19.63
N LEU A 336 -11.81 3.58 19.91
CA LEU A 336 -12.71 4.16 18.90
C LEU A 336 -11.92 5.00 17.89
N LEU A 337 -11.01 5.87 18.34
CA LEU A 337 -10.16 6.65 17.44
C LEU A 337 -9.28 5.77 16.55
N ILE A 338 -8.71 4.68 17.07
CA ILE A 338 -7.92 3.73 16.27
C ILE A 338 -8.78 3.01 15.23
N GLU A 339 -10.05 2.68 15.55
CA GLU A 339 -10.98 2.07 14.59
C GLU A 339 -11.33 3.05 13.45
N GLU A 340 -11.71 4.30 13.78
CA GLU A 340 -12.05 5.33 12.79
C GLU A 340 -10.82 5.76 11.97
N LYS A 341 -9.62 5.83 12.57
CA LYS A 341 -8.36 6.10 11.85
C LYS A 341 -8.12 5.11 10.71
N ASN A 342 -8.44 3.83 10.90
CA ASN A 342 -8.27 2.84 9.84
C ASN A 342 -9.23 3.05 8.66
N LYS A 343 -10.34 3.77 8.86
CA LYS A 343 -11.31 4.14 7.81
C LYS A 343 -10.86 5.39 7.04
N LEU A 344 -10.12 6.31 7.67
CA LEU A 344 -9.52 7.48 6.99
C LEU A 344 -8.60 7.08 5.83
N LYS A 345 -7.82 6.00 5.98
CA LYS A 345 -6.81 5.54 5.00
C LYS A 345 -7.37 5.23 3.59
N TYR A 346 -8.67 5.02 3.46
CA TYR A 346 -9.32 4.61 2.21
C TYR A 346 -10.52 5.50 1.84
N SER A 347 -10.67 6.67 2.49
CA SER A 347 -11.83 7.54 2.33
C SER A 347 -11.42 8.95 1.87
N ASN A 348 -12.20 9.49 0.94
CA ASN A 348 -12.10 10.88 0.49
C ASN A 348 -12.84 11.85 1.45
N LEU A 349 -13.63 11.33 2.40
CA LEU A 349 -14.46 12.11 3.34
C LEU A 349 -13.81 12.21 4.72
N GLN A 350 -12.54 12.61 4.75
CA GLN A 350 -11.69 12.53 5.95
C GLN A 350 -12.20 13.42 7.09
N ALA A 351 -12.52 14.69 6.81
CA ALA A 351 -13.06 15.62 7.81
C ALA A 351 -14.34 15.08 8.47
N ILE A 352 -15.28 14.55 7.67
CA ILE A 352 -16.55 13.97 8.18
C ILE A 352 -16.29 12.76 9.10
N ILE A 353 -15.30 11.92 8.78
CA ILE A 353 -14.93 10.79 9.65
C ILE A 353 -14.35 11.30 10.98
N VAL A 354 -13.55 12.37 10.98
CA VAL A 354 -13.05 12.98 12.22
C VAL A 354 -14.18 13.61 13.02
N GLU A 355 -15.06 14.40 12.41
CA GLU A 355 -16.27 14.97 13.03
C GLU A 355 -17.11 13.88 13.70
N MET A 356 -17.42 12.80 12.96
CA MET A 356 -18.20 11.67 13.48
C MET A 356 -17.47 10.93 14.61
N ALA A 357 -16.14 10.75 14.53
CA ALA A 357 -15.37 10.11 15.58
C ALA A 357 -15.40 10.92 16.89
N LEU A 358 -15.18 12.24 16.81
CA LEU A 358 -15.19 13.12 17.99
C LEU A 358 -16.60 13.27 18.57
N LEU A 359 -17.64 13.34 17.74
CA LEU A 359 -19.04 13.31 18.20
C LEU A 359 -19.41 11.99 18.90
N LYS A 360 -19.02 10.83 18.34
CA LYS A 360 -19.23 9.52 18.99
C LYS A 360 -18.59 9.47 20.38
N ILE A 361 -17.40 10.06 20.53
CA ILE A 361 -16.69 10.11 21.81
C ILE A 361 -17.37 11.08 22.78
N CYS A 362 -17.76 12.27 22.32
CA CYS A 362 -18.43 13.28 23.13
C CYS A 362 -19.82 12.81 23.65
N LEU A 363 -20.52 11.99 22.87
CA LEU A 363 -21.88 11.52 23.15
C LEU A 363 -21.96 10.10 23.76
N GLY A 364 -20.92 9.27 23.57
CA GLY A 364 -20.94 7.84 23.95
C GLY A 364 -21.14 7.58 25.44
N ASP A 365 -20.69 8.50 26.30
CA ASP A 365 -20.93 8.43 27.74
C ASP A 365 -22.43 8.54 28.08
N GLN A 366 -23.20 9.37 27.36
CA GLN A 366 -24.64 9.51 27.59
C GLN A 366 -25.43 8.24 27.22
N GLN A 367 -25.00 7.53 26.17
CA GLN A 367 -25.65 6.27 25.78
C GLN A 367 -25.51 5.18 26.84
N THR A 368 -24.40 5.18 27.60
CA THR A 368 -24.21 4.22 28.71
C THR A 368 -25.17 4.49 29.89
N ALA A 369 -25.65 5.73 30.05
CA ALA A 369 -26.58 6.12 31.11
C ALA A 369 -28.07 5.87 30.80
N LEU A 370 -28.43 5.63 29.53
CA LEU A 370 -29.82 5.43 29.09
C LEU A 370 -30.30 3.97 29.20
N ILE A 371 -29.39 3.00 29.18
CA ILE A 371 -29.69 1.56 29.19
C ILE A 371 -30.42 1.10 30.48
N PRO A 372 -30.03 1.51 31.70
CA PRO A 372 -30.66 1.01 32.94
C PRO A 372 -32.16 1.32 33.07
N ALA A 373 -32.63 2.39 32.41
CA ALA A 373 -34.02 2.83 32.50
C ALA A 373 -34.99 1.91 31.73
N VAL A 374 -34.52 1.15 30.74
CA VAL A 374 -35.38 0.29 29.91
C VAL A 374 -35.64 -1.04 30.60
N GLU A 375 -34.62 -1.67 31.19
CA GLU A 375 -34.75 -2.98 31.86
C GLU A 375 -35.70 -2.93 33.06
N THR A 376 -35.69 -1.84 33.82
CA THR A 376 -36.60 -1.62 34.97
C THR A 376 -38.08 -1.49 34.60
N VAL A 377 -38.40 -1.17 33.34
CA VAL A 377 -39.79 -1.12 32.86
C VAL A 377 -40.29 -2.52 32.47
N PHE A 378 -39.44 -3.34 31.85
CA PHE A 378 -39.83 -4.69 31.44
C PHE A 378 -40.06 -5.64 32.62
N GLN A 379 -39.23 -5.59 33.67
CA GLN A 379 -39.33 -6.52 34.81
C GLN A 379 -40.61 -6.38 35.65
N ASN A 380 -41.36 -5.27 35.54
CA ASN A 380 -42.53 -5.00 36.38
C ASN A 380 -43.86 -5.53 35.81
N ASN A 381 -43.92 -5.98 34.55
CA ASN A 381 -45.18 -6.40 33.90
C ASN A 381 -45.47 -7.91 33.97
N GLU A 382 -44.53 -8.77 34.37
CA GLU A 382 -44.69 -10.24 34.31
C GLU A 382 -45.49 -10.87 35.48
N LYS A 383 -46.19 -10.07 36.30
CA LYS A 383 -46.91 -10.58 37.50
C LYS A 383 -48.38 -10.19 37.58
N LYS A 384 -49.19 -10.75 36.68
CA LYS A 384 -50.62 -11.07 36.93
C LYS A 384 -51.01 -12.38 36.21
N PRO A 385 -51.77 -13.28 36.85
CA PRO A 385 -51.97 -14.64 36.35
C PRO A 385 -53.05 -14.75 35.27
N LEU A 386 -52.89 -15.73 34.39
CA LEU A 386 -53.88 -16.16 33.40
C LEU A 386 -55.08 -16.82 34.07
N LEU A 387 -56.31 -16.46 33.66
CA LEU A 387 -57.50 -17.30 33.83
C LEU A 387 -57.91 -17.93 32.50
N GLN A 388 -58.66 -19.03 32.57
CA GLN A 388 -58.74 -20.04 31.51
C GLN A 388 -60.05 -19.93 30.69
N SER A 389 -59.95 -20.23 29.38
CA SER A 389 -60.87 -21.02 28.52
C SER A 389 -62.41 -20.95 28.73
N ARG A 390 -63.29 -20.95 27.72
CA ARG A 390 -63.36 -21.82 26.50
C ARG A 390 -64.34 -21.17 25.45
N PRO A 391 -64.96 -21.82 24.42
CA PRO A 391 -65.05 -21.22 23.07
C PRO A 391 -66.47 -21.04 22.47
N HIS A 392 -66.53 -20.49 21.24
CA HIS A 392 -67.73 -20.28 20.38
C HIS A 392 -68.75 -19.24 20.92
N ASP A 393 -69.58 -18.56 20.10
CA ASP A 393 -69.84 -18.69 18.65
C ASP A 393 -70.20 -17.32 17.99
N ARG A 394 -70.23 -17.28 16.64
CA ARG A 394 -70.97 -16.35 15.74
C ARG A 394 -71.15 -14.85 16.10
N LEU A 395 -70.80 -13.96 15.16
CA LEU A 395 -71.79 -13.35 14.25
C LEU A 395 -71.14 -12.49 13.14
N GLU A 396 -71.72 -12.54 11.93
CA GLU A 396 -71.50 -11.53 10.89
C GLU A 396 -72.39 -10.30 11.14
N LYS A 397 -71.91 -9.08 10.87
CA LYS A 397 -72.43 -8.22 9.77
C LYS A 397 -71.91 -6.77 9.75
N THR A 398 -71.47 -6.38 8.54
CA THR A 398 -71.61 -5.06 7.87
C THR A 398 -71.85 -3.78 8.69
N CYS A 399 -71.04 -2.76 8.40
CA CYS A 399 -71.57 -1.43 8.02
C CYS A 399 -70.72 -0.77 6.93
N ARG A 400 -71.34 0.14 6.17
CA ARG A 400 -70.77 0.91 5.03
C ARG A 400 -71.55 2.22 4.94
N LYS A 401 -70.98 3.25 4.28
CA LYS A 401 -71.45 4.64 4.12
C LYS A 401 -71.13 5.58 5.31
N SER A 402 -70.66 6.83 5.16
CA SER A 402 -70.80 7.92 4.15
C SER A 402 -72.09 8.76 4.29
N GLU A 403 -72.20 10.03 3.85
CA GLU A 403 -71.20 10.93 3.19
C GLU A 403 -70.30 11.72 4.19
N ILE A 404 -70.06 13.05 4.26
CA ILE A 404 -70.61 14.33 3.69
C ILE A 404 -69.39 15.25 3.29
N GLN A 405 -69.59 16.49 2.81
CA GLN A 405 -68.61 17.35 2.11
C GLN A 405 -68.16 18.64 2.86
N ALA A 406 -67.09 19.24 2.31
CA ALA A 406 -66.62 20.65 2.18
C ALA A 406 -67.53 21.82 2.67
N GLU A 407 -67.03 23.03 3.00
CA GLU A 407 -66.31 24.06 2.19
C GLU A 407 -65.72 25.16 3.13
N SER A 408 -64.91 26.19 2.78
CA SER A 408 -64.12 26.62 1.60
C SER A 408 -62.99 27.58 2.10
N LEU A 409 -61.96 27.96 1.33
CA LEU A 409 -61.96 29.18 0.47
C LEU A 409 -60.83 29.19 -0.58
N LYS A 410 -61.06 29.97 -1.64
CA LYS A 410 -60.54 29.87 -3.02
C LYS A 410 -59.08 30.30 -3.29
N ARG A 411 -58.59 29.91 -4.48
CA ARG A 411 -57.35 30.34 -5.19
C ARG A 411 -57.43 31.79 -5.71
N PRO A 412 -56.31 32.37 -6.22
CA PRO A 412 -55.95 32.30 -7.66
C PRO A 412 -54.66 31.47 -7.90
N ALA A 413 -54.45 30.72 -8.99
CA ALA A 413 -54.67 30.87 -10.44
C ALA A 413 -53.46 31.49 -11.17
N GLU A 414 -52.98 30.81 -12.22
CA GLU A 414 -51.80 31.15 -13.03
C GLU A 414 -52.05 32.34 -14.00
N TYR A 415 -51.00 32.89 -14.63
CA TYR A 415 -50.94 33.07 -16.11
C TYR A 415 -49.51 33.42 -16.60
N GLU A 416 -49.34 33.45 -17.93
CA GLU A 416 -48.10 33.32 -18.74
C GLU A 416 -47.10 34.49 -18.76
N ILE A 417 -45.81 34.17 -18.98
CA ILE A 417 -44.85 34.87 -19.87
C ILE A 417 -44.01 33.76 -20.53
N VAL A 418 -44.22 33.37 -21.79
CA VAL A 418 -43.75 33.97 -23.07
C VAL A 418 -42.24 33.74 -23.37
N LYS A 419 -41.94 33.36 -24.62
CA LYS A 419 -40.59 33.07 -25.17
C LYS A 419 -39.85 34.35 -25.60
N SER A 420 -38.56 34.18 -25.94
CA SER A 420 -37.60 35.19 -26.44
C SER A 420 -37.12 36.16 -25.34
N GLU A 421 -35.93 36.76 -25.42
CA GLU A 421 -34.93 36.89 -26.51
C GLU A 421 -33.57 36.27 -26.07
N ILE A 422 -32.51 36.10 -26.86
CA ILE A 422 -32.11 36.63 -28.18
C ILE A 422 -31.67 35.47 -29.10
N SER A 423 -31.81 35.65 -30.42
CA SER A 423 -31.18 34.78 -31.44
C SER A 423 -30.16 35.57 -32.26
N LYS A 424 -29.24 34.85 -32.93
CA LYS A 424 -28.24 35.31 -33.92
C LYS A 424 -26.95 35.95 -33.36
N SER A 425 -25.90 35.12 -33.32
CA SER A 425 -24.58 35.42 -33.91
C SER A 425 -24.14 34.09 -34.54
N ALA A 426 -24.04 33.99 -35.87
CA ALA A 426 -22.78 34.20 -36.60
C ALA A 426 -21.62 33.47 -35.90
N ALA A 427 -21.08 32.35 -36.40
CA ALA A 427 -21.12 31.85 -37.78
C ALA A 427 -20.65 32.90 -38.81
N ASP A 428 -19.42 33.37 -38.64
CA ASP A 428 -18.52 33.61 -39.75
C ASP A 428 -17.04 33.54 -39.31
N LEU A 429 -16.13 33.54 -40.29
CA LEU A 429 -14.70 33.22 -40.26
C LEU A 429 -14.38 31.70 -40.42
N ILE A 430 -14.16 31.15 -41.64
CA ILE A 430 -13.12 31.46 -42.68
C ILE A 430 -11.74 31.03 -42.13
N SER A 431 -10.99 30.06 -42.70
CA SER A 431 -11.01 29.45 -44.04
C SER A 431 -10.30 28.06 -44.09
N VAL A 432 -10.77 27.03 -44.85
CA VAL A 432 -10.26 26.59 -46.20
C VAL A 432 -8.92 25.82 -46.19
N PRO A 433 -8.72 24.72 -46.95
CA PRO A 433 -9.68 23.77 -47.54
C PRO A 433 -9.27 22.28 -47.38
N ALA A 434 -9.96 21.39 -48.09
CA ALA A 434 -9.36 20.20 -48.69
C ALA A 434 -9.61 20.24 -50.21
N GLU A 435 -8.67 19.81 -51.06
CA GLU A 435 -8.95 19.21 -52.37
C GLU A 435 -7.69 18.65 -53.11
N LYS A 436 -7.91 17.56 -53.87
CA LYS A 436 -7.34 17.18 -55.19
C LYS A 436 -5.82 16.96 -55.41
N SER A 437 -5.51 15.68 -55.72
CA SER A 437 -4.77 15.14 -56.89
C SER A 437 -3.61 15.90 -57.56
N GLU A 438 -2.47 15.21 -57.73
CA GLU A 438 -1.75 14.89 -58.99
C GLU A 438 -0.41 14.19 -58.61
N THR A 439 -0.16 12.90 -58.86
CA THR A 439 0.26 12.20 -60.11
C THR A 439 1.65 12.54 -60.69
N THR A 440 2.68 11.85 -60.19
CA THR A 440 3.85 11.31 -60.96
C THR A 440 4.24 9.98 -60.29
N ASN A 441 4.31 8.82 -60.95
CA ASN A 441 5.32 8.37 -61.94
C ASN A 441 6.75 8.42 -61.36
N SER A 442 7.63 7.41 -61.48
CA SER A 442 7.67 6.12 -62.23
C SER A 442 8.96 5.38 -61.78
N ALA A 443 9.24 4.09 -61.97
CA ALA A 443 8.53 2.85 -62.39
C ALA A 443 9.46 1.66 -62.00
N ASP A 444 9.28 0.49 -62.63
CA ASP A 444 10.13 -0.73 -62.60
C ASP A 444 10.22 -1.47 -61.24
N GLU A 445 10.10 -2.81 -61.15
CA GLU A 445 9.80 -3.84 -62.16
C GLU A 445 8.96 -4.97 -61.52
N GLY A 446 8.28 -5.79 -62.34
CA GLY A 446 7.50 -6.97 -61.91
C GLY A 446 8.24 -8.29 -62.13
N PRO A 447 7.54 -9.45 -62.27
CA PRO A 447 6.08 -9.63 -62.21
C PRO A 447 5.58 -10.84 -61.39
N GLU A 448 4.24 -10.97 -61.33
CA GLU A 448 3.42 -12.20 -61.23
C GLU A 448 3.53 -13.14 -59.99
N GLY A 449 2.41 -13.58 -59.41
CA GLY A 449 1.02 -13.21 -59.73
C GLY A 449 -0.08 -13.90 -58.92
N GLU A 450 -1.31 -13.49 -59.24
CA GLU A 450 -2.62 -14.16 -59.05
C GLU A 450 -3.09 -14.58 -57.62
N SER A 451 -4.38 -14.41 -57.25
CA SER A 451 -5.45 -13.60 -57.86
C SER A 451 -6.55 -13.21 -56.86
N ASP A 452 -7.44 -12.35 -57.36
CA ASP A 452 -8.34 -11.39 -56.75
C ASP A 452 -9.65 -11.91 -56.10
N LYS A 453 -10.36 -11.01 -55.40
CA LYS A 453 -11.81 -10.97 -55.06
C LYS A 453 -12.45 -11.86 -53.98
N ALA A 454 -13.21 -11.17 -53.12
CA ALA A 454 -14.37 -11.63 -52.34
C ALA A 454 -15.64 -10.88 -52.85
N PRO A 455 -16.83 -10.90 -52.19
CA PRO A 455 -17.40 -11.86 -51.23
C PRO A 455 -18.81 -12.39 -51.65
N VAL A 456 -19.29 -13.49 -51.07
CA VAL A 456 -20.73 -13.87 -51.09
C VAL A 456 -21.15 -14.47 -49.74
N HIS A 457 -22.39 -14.18 -49.30
CA HIS A 457 -22.97 -14.75 -48.09
C HIS A 457 -23.10 -16.28 -48.16
N ALA A 458 -22.66 -16.97 -47.11
CA ALA A 458 -23.08 -18.32 -46.79
C ALA A 458 -23.27 -18.47 -45.28
N LYS A 459 -24.31 -19.20 -44.85
CA LYS A 459 -24.32 -19.81 -43.51
C LYS A 459 -23.33 -20.96 -43.55
N SER A 460 -22.33 -20.94 -42.68
CA SER A 460 -21.37 -22.04 -42.54
C SER A 460 -21.57 -22.73 -41.20
N ASP A 461 -22.17 -23.93 -41.23
CA ASP A 461 -22.21 -24.81 -40.06
C ASP A 461 -20.76 -25.14 -39.64
N ILE A 462 -20.41 -24.85 -38.39
CA ILE A 462 -19.09 -25.16 -37.86
C ILE A 462 -18.98 -26.68 -37.67
N LYS A 463 -18.41 -27.36 -38.67
CA LYS A 463 -18.03 -28.77 -38.56
C LYS A 463 -16.83 -28.88 -37.61
N ILE A 464 -17.13 -29.24 -36.37
CA ILE A 464 -16.14 -29.58 -35.35
C ILE A 464 -15.34 -30.80 -35.86
N LYS A 465 -14.01 -30.76 -35.67
CA LYS A 465 -13.13 -31.92 -35.87
C LYS A 465 -12.85 -32.52 -34.49
N SER A 466 -12.86 -33.83 -34.40
CA SER A 466 -12.57 -34.57 -33.16
C SER A 466 -11.16 -34.27 -32.63
N GLY A 467 -11.10 -33.54 -31.52
CA GLY A 467 -9.88 -33.16 -30.81
C GLY A 467 -10.15 -31.99 -29.86
N SER A 468 -10.13 -32.24 -28.56
CA SER A 468 -10.50 -31.26 -27.52
C SER A 468 -9.56 -30.04 -27.54
N SER A 469 -10.11 -28.91 -27.98
CA SER A 469 -9.35 -27.71 -28.29
C SER A 469 -9.57 -26.63 -27.22
N ARG A 470 -8.49 -26.31 -26.48
CA ARG A 470 -8.44 -25.22 -25.49
C ARG A 470 -8.76 -23.84 -26.12
N HIS A 471 -8.63 -23.74 -27.45
CA HIS A 471 -8.96 -22.55 -28.24
C HIS A 471 -10.48 -22.32 -28.35
N ASP A 472 -11.28 -23.37 -28.47
CA ASP A 472 -12.74 -23.25 -28.63
C ASP A 472 -13.43 -22.94 -27.28
N GLY A 473 -12.95 -23.52 -26.18
CA GLY A 473 -13.35 -23.12 -24.82
C GLY A 473 -13.07 -21.64 -24.55
N MET A 474 -11.92 -21.14 -24.98
CA MET A 474 -11.57 -19.72 -24.87
C MET A 474 -12.48 -18.81 -25.73
N LEU A 475 -12.98 -19.30 -26.88
CA LEU A 475 -13.93 -18.58 -27.73
C LEU A 475 -15.29 -18.40 -27.02
N PHE A 476 -15.87 -19.47 -26.48
CA PHE A 476 -17.14 -19.41 -25.76
C PHE A 476 -17.03 -18.59 -24.47
N PHE A 477 -15.93 -18.74 -23.73
CA PHE A 477 -15.68 -17.96 -22.51
C PHE A 477 -15.53 -16.46 -22.78
N LYS A 478 -14.91 -16.07 -23.91
CA LYS A 478 -14.88 -14.66 -24.34
C LYS A 478 -16.29 -14.13 -24.61
N MET A 479 -17.12 -14.88 -25.34
CA MET A 479 -18.52 -14.51 -25.59
C MET A 479 -19.33 -14.38 -24.29
N LEU A 480 -19.13 -15.29 -23.34
CA LEU A 480 -19.75 -15.25 -22.02
C LEU A 480 -19.38 -13.97 -21.26
N CYS A 481 -18.07 -13.63 -21.23
CA CYS A 481 -17.58 -12.41 -20.61
C CYS A 481 -18.08 -11.12 -21.28
N GLU A 482 -18.38 -11.15 -22.58
CA GLU A 482 -18.93 -10.02 -23.32
C GLU A 482 -20.43 -9.80 -23.06
N GLU A 483 -21.25 -10.86 -22.94
CA GLU A 483 -22.68 -10.71 -22.60
C GLU A 483 -22.89 -10.35 -21.13
N ILE A 484 -22.19 -11.00 -20.19
CA ILE A 484 -22.23 -10.60 -18.77
C ILE A 484 -21.71 -9.17 -18.61
N GLY A 485 -20.74 -8.75 -19.43
CA GLY A 485 -20.20 -7.38 -19.42
C GLY A 485 -21.25 -6.29 -19.69
N LYS A 486 -22.37 -6.62 -20.37
CA LYS A 486 -23.47 -5.70 -20.65
C LYS A 486 -24.49 -5.61 -19.52
N THR A 487 -24.64 -6.67 -18.73
CA THR A 487 -25.65 -6.76 -17.65
C THR A 487 -25.05 -6.48 -16.28
N ASN A 488 -23.83 -6.94 -16.00
CA ASN A 488 -23.09 -6.67 -14.78
C ASN A 488 -21.56 -6.72 -15.01
N SER A 489 -20.95 -5.55 -15.17
CA SER A 489 -19.51 -5.40 -15.40
C SER A 489 -18.63 -5.98 -14.28
N GLY A 490 -19.11 -5.99 -13.03
CA GLY A 490 -18.40 -6.58 -11.89
C GLY A 490 -18.34 -8.12 -11.97
N GLN A 491 -19.45 -8.77 -12.33
CA GLN A 491 -19.46 -10.22 -12.55
C GLN A 491 -18.53 -10.62 -13.72
N ALA A 492 -18.56 -9.87 -14.83
CA ALA A 492 -17.64 -10.10 -15.94
C ALA A 492 -16.16 -9.86 -15.58
N MET A 493 -15.86 -8.98 -14.63
CA MET A 493 -14.49 -8.79 -14.11
C MET A 493 -14.03 -9.99 -13.26
N PHE A 494 -14.92 -10.61 -12.49
CA PHE A 494 -14.61 -11.80 -11.70
C PHE A 494 -14.47 -13.06 -12.55
N LEU A 495 -15.34 -13.26 -13.56
CA LEU A 495 -15.22 -14.41 -14.48
C LEU A 495 -13.85 -14.45 -15.18
N LYS A 496 -13.34 -13.29 -15.61
CA LYS A 496 -12.02 -13.14 -16.26
C LYS A 496 -10.81 -13.52 -15.39
N ARG A 497 -11.01 -14.08 -14.18
CA ARG A 497 -9.96 -14.62 -13.29
C ARG A 497 -9.96 -16.15 -13.19
N GLY A 498 -10.88 -16.85 -13.85
CA GLY A 498 -10.80 -18.29 -14.06
C GLY A 498 -10.25 -18.65 -15.45
N GLU A 499 -9.60 -19.80 -15.58
CA GLU A 499 -9.22 -20.37 -16.87
C GLU A 499 -10.35 -21.24 -17.45
N PRO A 500 -10.77 -21.03 -18.71
CA PRO A 500 -11.75 -21.88 -19.37
C PRO A 500 -11.12 -23.14 -19.98
N THR A 501 -11.75 -24.28 -19.73
CA THR A 501 -11.49 -25.55 -20.41
C THR A 501 -12.81 -26.12 -20.93
N LEU A 502 -12.79 -26.65 -22.15
CA LEU A 502 -13.95 -27.35 -22.70
C LEU A 502 -13.80 -28.84 -22.38
N GLU A 503 -14.69 -29.40 -21.57
CA GLU A 503 -14.71 -30.85 -21.29
C GLU A 503 -15.42 -31.60 -22.44
N ASP A 504 -16.55 -31.06 -22.93
CA ASP A 504 -17.37 -31.63 -24.02
C ASP A 504 -17.94 -30.52 -24.94
N GLU A 505 -18.47 -30.86 -26.12
CA GLU A 505 -19.13 -29.90 -27.04
C GLU A 505 -20.27 -29.06 -26.42
N THR A 506 -20.78 -29.48 -25.25
CA THR A 506 -21.84 -28.81 -24.48
C THR A 506 -21.48 -28.53 -23.01
N HIS A 507 -20.21 -28.72 -22.61
CA HIS A 507 -19.76 -28.51 -21.22
C HIS A 507 -18.53 -27.59 -21.13
N LEU A 508 -18.72 -26.42 -20.52
CA LEU A 508 -17.65 -25.45 -20.25
C LEU A 508 -17.26 -25.51 -18.77
N LEU A 509 -16.06 -26.01 -18.50
CA LEU A 509 -15.43 -25.89 -17.20
C LEU A 509 -14.72 -24.53 -17.09
N ILE A 510 -14.80 -23.91 -15.91
CA ILE A 510 -13.96 -22.77 -15.52
C ILE A 510 -13.22 -23.13 -14.24
N VAL A 511 -11.89 -23.18 -14.28
CA VAL A 511 -11.01 -23.50 -13.14
C VAL A 511 -10.48 -22.20 -12.52
N TYR A 512 -10.50 -22.12 -11.19
CA TYR A 512 -9.87 -21.03 -10.44
C TYR A 512 -8.73 -21.57 -9.58
N SER A 513 -7.51 -21.07 -9.79
CA SER A 513 -6.36 -21.38 -8.94
C SER A 513 -6.53 -20.83 -7.51
N PRO A 514 -5.84 -21.38 -6.49
CA PRO A 514 -6.09 -21.05 -5.07
C PRO A 514 -5.98 -19.56 -4.72
N GLU A 515 -5.07 -18.81 -5.35
CA GLU A 515 -4.93 -17.37 -5.16
C GLU A 515 -6.21 -16.58 -5.53
N ASN A 516 -7.02 -17.10 -6.45
CA ASN A 516 -8.27 -16.49 -6.92
C ASN A 516 -9.52 -17.00 -6.19
N ARG A 517 -9.37 -17.73 -5.07
CA ARG A 517 -10.48 -18.33 -4.28
C ARG A 517 -11.59 -17.34 -3.89
N ASN A 518 -11.25 -16.06 -3.65
CA ASN A 518 -12.24 -15.03 -3.36
C ASN A 518 -13.17 -14.77 -4.56
N PHE A 519 -12.64 -14.74 -5.79
CA PHE A 519 -13.44 -14.56 -7.01
C PHE A 519 -14.33 -15.79 -7.28
N TYR A 520 -13.79 -16.99 -7.08
CA TYR A 520 -14.56 -18.25 -7.12
C TYR A 520 -15.80 -18.21 -6.21
N GLN A 521 -15.68 -17.72 -4.96
CA GLN A 521 -16.83 -17.60 -4.04
C GLN A 521 -17.90 -16.59 -4.48
N PHE A 522 -17.55 -15.57 -5.28
CA PHE A 522 -18.54 -14.64 -5.84
C PHE A 522 -19.26 -15.21 -7.06
N VAL A 523 -18.57 -15.97 -7.90
CA VAL A 523 -19.07 -16.47 -9.20
C VAL A 523 -19.76 -17.84 -9.07
N ASN A 524 -19.27 -18.74 -8.20
CA ASN A 524 -19.87 -20.05 -7.97
C ASN A 524 -21.12 -19.95 -7.07
N LYS A 525 -22.19 -19.39 -7.62
CA LYS A 525 -23.54 -19.38 -7.04
C LYS A 525 -24.52 -19.97 -8.05
N PRO A 526 -25.43 -20.88 -7.65
CA PRO A 526 -26.29 -21.60 -8.59
C PRO A 526 -27.27 -20.70 -9.36
N GLU A 527 -27.62 -19.53 -8.80
CA GLU A 527 -28.41 -18.50 -9.48
C GLU A 527 -27.63 -17.81 -10.60
N LEU A 528 -26.34 -17.55 -10.37
CA LEU A 528 -25.46 -16.89 -11.34
C LEU A 528 -25.05 -17.84 -12.46
N ILE A 529 -24.69 -19.08 -12.14
CA ILE A 529 -24.37 -20.14 -13.12
C ILE A 529 -25.52 -20.31 -14.11
N LYS A 530 -26.77 -20.42 -13.63
CA LYS A 530 -27.95 -20.47 -14.52
C LYS A 530 -28.12 -19.22 -15.37
N GLY A 531 -27.81 -18.04 -14.84
CA GLY A 531 -27.77 -16.79 -15.62
C GLY A 531 -26.72 -16.81 -16.74
N PHE A 532 -25.57 -17.44 -16.49
CA PHE A 532 -24.47 -17.60 -17.45
C PHE A 532 -24.82 -18.62 -18.54
N GLU A 533 -25.43 -19.76 -18.16
CA GLU A 533 -25.95 -20.78 -19.08
C GLU A 533 -27.05 -20.20 -19.99
N MET A 534 -28.01 -19.45 -19.42
CA MET A 534 -29.03 -18.73 -20.20
C MET A 534 -28.44 -17.68 -21.14
N ALA A 535 -27.38 -16.97 -20.74
CA ALA A 535 -26.71 -15.99 -21.59
C ALA A 535 -26.04 -16.66 -22.81
N LEU A 536 -25.39 -17.83 -22.63
CA LEU A 536 -24.87 -18.62 -23.75
C LEU A 536 -25.99 -19.17 -24.64
N LEU A 537 -27.06 -19.70 -24.06
CA LEU A 537 -28.20 -20.25 -24.81
C LEU A 537 -28.85 -19.19 -25.72
N GLN A 538 -29.05 -17.96 -25.22
CA GLN A 538 -29.54 -16.84 -26.03
C GLN A 538 -28.59 -16.44 -27.17
N LYS A 539 -27.28 -16.66 -27.01
CA LYS A 539 -26.25 -16.25 -27.99
C LYS A 539 -25.91 -17.31 -29.04
N LEU A 540 -25.97 -18.59 -28.67
CA LEU A 540 -25.47 -19.71 -29.46
C LEU A 540 -26.59 -20.65 -29.95
N GLY A 541 -27.81 -20.54 -29.39
CA GLY A 541 -28.94 -21.42 -29.75
C GLY A 541 -28.74 -22.89 -29.35
N LYS A 542 -27.73 -23.19 -28.53
CA LYS A 542 -27.44 -24.48 -27.92
C LYS A 542 -27.43 -24.34 -26.40
N GLU A 543 -27.88 -25.37 -25.70
CA GLU A 543 -27.74 -25.48 -24.25
C GLU A 543 -26.29 -25.88 -23.94
N ILE A 544 -25.57 -25.01 -23.22
CA ILE A 544 -24.22 -25.25 -22.72
C ILE A 544 -24.30 -25.17 -21.21
N SER A 545 -23.82 -26.22 -20.55
CA SER A 545 -23.76 -26.32 -19.09
C SER A 545 -22.41 -25.82 -18.59
N ILE A 546 -22.40 -25.13 -17.44
CA ILE A 546 -21.19 -24.48 -16.91
C ILE A 546 -20.87 -25.02 -15.52
N THR A 547 -19.75 -25.74 -15.40
CA THR A 547 -19.18 -26.09 -14.09
C THR A 547 -18.07 -25.10 -13.73
N ILE A 548 -18.01 -24.73 -12.44
CA ILE A 548 -16.92 -23.92 -11.91
C ILE A 548 -16.23 -24.71 -10.80
N LYS A 549 -14.95 -25.06 -10.99
CA LYS A 549 -14.13 -25.78 -10.01
C LYS A 549 -13.09 -24.81 -9.41
N LEU A 550 -12.81 -24.97 -8.12
CA LEU A 550 -11.54 -24.49 -7.55
C LEU A 550 -10.51 -25.60 -7.79
N GLU A 551 -9.27 -25.21 -8.06
CA GLU A 551 -8.15 -26.15 -8.19
C GLU A 551 -7.75 -26.65 -6.79
N ASP A 552 -7.98 -27.95 -6.51
CA ASP A 552 -7.69 -28.54 -5.20
C ASP A 552 -6.17 -28.75 -5.01
N GLU A 553 -5.69 -28.40 -3.81
CA GLU A 553 -4.25 -28.37 -3.52
C GLU A 553 -3.62 -29.77 -3.52
N ASN A 554 -2.67 -29.97 -4.43
CA ASN A 554 -2.03 -31.26 -4.67
C ASN A 554 -1.14 -31.67 -3.47
N PHE A 555 -1.55 -32.68 -2.69
CA PHE A 555 -0.92 -32.99 -1.39
C PHE A 555 0.58 -33.25 -1.48
N ASN A 556 1.07 -33.77 -2.61
CA ASN A 556 2.49 -34.03 -2.83
C ASN A 556 3.35 -32.75 -2.88
N GLU A 557 2.78 -31.62 -3.33
CA GLU A 557 3.51 -30.36 -3.55
C GLU A 557 3.57 -29.44 -2.31
N LEU A 558 2.73 -29.69 -1.30
CA LEU A 558 2.68 -28.89 -0.05
C LEU A 558 3.98 -28.97 0.78
N ASP A 559 4.25 -27.95 1.59
CA ASP A 559 5.42 -27.96 2.50
C ASP A 559 5.21 -28.93 3.68
N LEU A 560 6.33 -29.40 4.27
CA LEU A 560 6.34 -30.34 5.40
C LEU A 560 5.58 -29.81 6.63
N VAL A 561 5.60 -28.50 6.86
CA VAL A 561 4.88 -27.85 7.95
C VAL A 561 3.36 -27.96 7.75
N GLU A 562 2.88 -27.73 6.53
CA GLU A 562 1.46 -27.77 6.18
C GLU A 562 0.93 -29.20 6.13
N LYS A 563 1.73 -30.14 5.61
CA LYS A 563 1.48 -31.59 5.70
C LYS A 563 1.30 -32.02 7.17
N THR A 564 2.17 -31.57 8.06
CA THR A 564 2.07 -31.87 9.50
C THR A 564 0.81 -31.24 10.12
N LEU A 565 0.51 -29.98 9.80
CA LEU A 565 -0.70 -29.30 10.30
C LEU A 565 -2.00 -29.95 9.83
N ARG A 566 -2.09 -30.48 8.60
CA ARG A 566 -3.29 -31.19 8.12
C ARG A 566 -3.47 -32.57 8.77
N ILE A 567 -2.37 -33.30 9.00
CA ILE A 567 -2.39 -34.57 9.74
C ILE A 567 -2.84 -34.35 11.20
N VAL A 568 -2.35 -33.30 11.86
CA VAL A 568 -2.73 -32.98 13.26
C VAL A 568 -4.19 -32.54 13.40
N ASN A 569 -4.80 -31.99 12.35
CA ASN A 569 -6.18 -31.50 12.34
C ASN A 569 -7.20 -32.47 11.68
N ASP A 570 -6.80 -33.72 11.42
CA ASP A 570 -7.63 -34.81 10.88
C ASP A 570 -8.46 -34.42 9.62
N GLN A 571 -7.86 -33.62 8.74
CA GLN A 571 -8.51 -33.16 7.51
C GLN A 571 -8.36 -34.20 6.40
N ALA A 572 -9.49 -34.78 5.96
CA ALA A 572 -9.51 -35.78 4.90
C ALA A 572 -9.08 -35.21 3.55
N VAL A 573 -7.85 -35.50 3.12
CA VAL A 573 -7.31 -35.17 1.80
C VAL A 573 -7.27 -36.44 0.94
N LYS A 574 -7.80 -36.38 -0.29
CA LYS A 574 -7.56 -37.45 -1.28
C LYS A 574 -6.14 -37.33 -1.82
N ILE A 575 -5.36 -38.40 -1.69
CA ILE A 575 -4.10 -38.55 -2.43
C ILE A 575 -4.48 -39.01 -3.84
N ILE A 576 -4.09 -38.23 -4.85
CA ILE A 576 -4.10 -38.65 -6.25
C ILE A 576 -2.65 -39.01 -6.60
N ASN A 577 -2.42 -40.28 -6.98
CA ASN A 577 -1.13 -40.71 -7.50
C ASN A 577 -1.11 -40.47 -9.01
N ALA A 578 0.02 -40.03 -9.55
CA ALA A 578 0.15 -39.57 -10.93
C ALA A 578 0.25 -40.70 -11.99
N ASP A 579 -0.21 -41.92 -11.64
CA ASP A 579 -0.10 -43.13 -12.47
C ASP A 579 -1.47 -43.66 -12.99
N ASP A 580 -2.60 -43.11 -12.49
CA ASP A 580 -3.97 -43.55 -12.83
C ASP A 580 -4.67 -42.59 -13.84
N GLU A 581 -4.04 -42.30 -14.98
CA GLU A 581 -4.72 -41.72 -16.16
C GLU A 581 -4.08 -42.27 -17.46
N LEU A 582 -4.87 -43.03 -18.25
CA LEU A 582 -4.43 -43.84 -19.40
C LEU A 582 -5.52 -43.92 -20.49
#